data_AF-D0KSR4-F1
#
_entry.id   AF-D0KSR4-F1
#
_cell.length_a   1.000
_cell.length_b   1.000
_cell.length_c   1.000
_cell.angle_alpha   90.00
_cell.angle_beta   90.00
_cell.angle_gamma   90.00
#
_symmetry.space_group_name_H-M   'P 1'
#
loop_
_entity.id
_entity.type
_entity.pdbx_description
1 polymer ?
#
loop_
_entity_poly.entity_id
_entity_poly.type
_entity_poly.pdbx_seq_one_letter_code
_entity_poly.pdbx_strand_id
1 'polypeptide(L)'
;MIIGIGKSPLADFVNRSFSKYENVYAYPRFFDNKVLLLENRDRAYIHYIKLLIRNIGKVKIALWPDYISYRAAAKIVNLDLLHNINFIVPIHDIKDIEIGEELEAQGFRVFYGYASDNKYRNYELIDFLKIVKGEKWYLGISSKRELKEALTFGFQGMDITGFLLASKNEQRKDPKVLRRNLEDLLRTISKPQGRQSSILEFFR
;
A
#
# COMPACT_ATOMS: atom_id res chain seq x y z
N MET A 1 4.50 7.06 -9.00
CA MET A 1 3.67 6.11 -8.22
C MET A 1 4.55 5.04 -7.59
N ILE A 2 4.31 4.73 -6.32
CA ILE A 2 5.01 3.70 -5.53
C ILE A 2 4.26 2.37 -5.64
N ILE A 3 4.98 1.25 -5.71
CA ILE A 3 4.41 -0.11 -5.67
C ILE A 3 4.88 -0.84 -4.41
N GLY A 4 3.95 -1.28 -3.57
CA GLY A 4 4.17 -2.21 -2.47
C GLY A 4 3.90 -3.66 -2.88
N ILE A 5 4.69 -4.60 -2.36
CA ILE A 5 4.45 -6.03 -2.50
C ILE A 5 4.61 -6.68 -1.12
N GLY A 6 3.49 -7.12 -0.55
CA GLY A 6 3.45 -7.76 0.75
C GLY A 6 4.16 -9.12 0.80
N LYS A 7 4.28 -9.67 2.00
CA LYS A 7 5.01 -10.93 2.25
C LYS A 7 4.41 -12.08 1.43
N SER A 8 5.15 -12.53 0.41
CA SER A 8 4.76 -13.59 -0.52
C SER A 8 5.97 -14.06 -1.33
N PRO A 9 5.89 -15.21 -2.04
CA PRO A 9 6.96 -15.62 -2.95
C PRO A 9 7.31 -14.58 -4.04
N LEU A 10 6.34 -13.72 -4.40
CA LEU A 10 6.56 -12.61 -5.31
C LEU A 10 7.55 -11.58 -4.74
N ALA A 11 7.51 -11.32 -3.44
CA ALA A 11 8.42 -10.38 -2.79
C ALA A 11 9.88 -10.83 -2.92
N ASP A 12 10.16 -12.12 -2.68
CA ASP A 12 11.51 -12.69 -2.84
C ASP A 12 12.00 -12.59 -4.28
N PHE A 13 11.12 -12.87 -5.24
CA PHE A 13 11.43 -12.73 -6.67
C PHE A 13 11.78 -11.28 -7.03
N VAL A 14 11.01 -10.31 -6.55
CA VAL A 14 11.21 -8.87 -6.82
C VAL A 14 12.50 -8.37 -6.17
N ASN A 15 12.79 -8.74 -4.92
CA ASN A 15 14.03 -8.34 -4.27
C ASN A 15 15.28 -8.85 -5.02
N ARG A 16 15.22 -10.07 -5.59
CA ARG A 16 16.33 -10.63 -6.37
C ARG A 16 16.48 -10.02 -7.76
N SER A 17 15.37 -9.72 -8.43
CA SER A 17 15.37 -9.43 -9.88
C SER A 17 15.12 -7.96 -10.23
N PHE A 18 14.62 -7.17 -9.28
CA PHE A 18 14.11 -5.80 -9.49
C PHE A 18 14.66 -4.79 -8.44
N SER A 19 15.77 -5.11 -7.78
CA SER A 19 16.37 -4.24 -6.74
C SER A 19 16.71 -2.82 -7.23
N LYS A 20 16.93 -2.64 -8.54
CA LYS A 20 17.24 -1.35 -9.18
C LYS A 20 16.05 -0.38 -9.31
N TYR A 21 14.81 -0.83 -9.11
CA TYR A 21 13.65 0.04 -9.25
C TYR A 21 13.37 0.75 -7.94
N GLU A 22 13.61 2.07 -7.92
CA GLU A 22 13.51 2.90 -6.71
C GLU A 22 12.09 3.04 -6.17
N ASN A 23 11.07 2.83 -7.01
CA ASN A 23 9.67 2.98 -6.66
C ASN A 23 8.95 1.65 -6.36
N VAL A 24 9.65 0.52 -6.34
CA VAL A 24 9.06 -0.80 -6.04
C VAL A 24 9.60 -1.29 -4.71
N TYR A 25 8.75 -1.48 -3.72
CA TYR A 25 9.11 -1.94 -2.39
C TYR A 25 8.46 -3.30 -2.14
N ALA A 26 9.26 -4.36 -2.14
CA ALA A 26 8.82 -5.68 -1.70
C ALA A 26 9.18 -5.91 -0.23
N TYR A 27 8.41 -6.75 0.46
CA TYR A 27 8.73 -7.18 1.83
C TYR A 27 10.20 -7.62 1.95
N PRO A 28 10.96 -7.17 2.97
CA PRO A 28 10.52 -6.41 4.14
C PRO A 28 10.51 -4.88 3.97
N ARG A 29 10.92 -4.32 2.81
CA ARG A 29 10.92 -2.85 2.61
C ARG A 29 9.51 -2.26 2.63
N PHE A 30 8.55 -3.03 2.14
CA PHE A 30 7.11 -2.82 2.33
C PHE A 30 6.61 -3.78 3.40
N PHE A 31 6.39 -3.27 4.61
CA PHE A 31 6.11 -4.06 5.79
C PHE A 31 4.60 -4.28 5.97
N ASP A 32 4.05 -5.16 5.14
CA ASP A 32 2.67 -5.62 5.21
C ASP A 32 2.61 -7.06 5.75
N ASN A 33 2.57 -7.17 7.09
CA ASN A 33 2.46 -8.45 7.78
C ASN A 33 1.04 -8.63 8.34
N LYS A 34 0.09 -8.89 7.44
CA LYS A 34 -1.34 -9.06 7.75
C LYS A 34 -1.61 -10.11 8.83
N VAL A 35 -0.82 -11.19 8.88
CA VAL A 35 -1.01 -12.26 9.89
C VAL A 35 -0.92 -11.70 11.30
N LEU A 36 0.09 -10.85 11.56
CA LEU A 36 0.27 -10.22 12.87
C LEU A 36 -0.71 -9.07 13.14
N LEU A 37 -1.44 -8.57 12.15
CA LEU A 37 -2.46 -7.54 12.36
C LEU A 37 -3.84 -8.14 12.67
N LEU A 38 -4.06 -9.41 12.30
CA LEU A 38 -5.36 -10.09 12.39
C LEU A 38 -5.47 -11.08 13.56
N GLU A 39 -4.37 -11.68 14.00
CA GLU A 39 -4.38 -12.64 15.12
C GLU A 39 -4.35 -11.92 16.48
N ASN A 40 -5.50 -11.85 17.17
CA ASN A 40 -5.66 -11.29 18.53
C ASN A 40 -5.37 -9.78 18.64
N ARG A 41 -6.28 -8.96 18.07
CA ARG A 41 -6.19 -7.49 17.94
C ARG A 41 -5.66 -6.78 19.19
N ASP A 42 -6.06 -7.18 20.40
CA ASP A 42 -5.66 -6.53 21.65
C ASP A 42 -4.14 -6.55 21.91
N ARG A 43 -3.41 -7.51 21.32
CA ARG A 43 -1.96 -7.68 21.52
C ARG A 43 -1.17 -7.84 20.23
N ALA A 44 -1.83 -8.04 19.11
CA ALA A 44 -1.20 -8.24 17.80
C ALA A 44 -0.36 -7.02 17.41
N TYR A 45 -0.91 -5.81 17.59
CA TYR A 45 -0.22 -4.57 17.27
C TYR A 45 1.10 -4.39 18.04
N ILE A 46 1.16 -4.85 19.30
CA ILE A 46 2.39 -4.79 20.11
C ILE A 46 3.51 -5.59 19.44
N HIS A 47 3.18 -6.80 18.99
CA HIS A 47 4.13 -7.67 18.31
C HIS A 47 4.51 -7.10 16.95
N TYR A 48 3.53 -6.57 16.21
CA TYR A 48 3.75 -5.90 14.93
C TYR A 48 4.73 -4.73 15.06
N ILE A 49 4.47 -3.81 15.98
CA ILE A 49 5.29 -2.61 16.20
C ILE A 49 6.70 -2.97 16.71
N LYS A 50 6.82 -3.95 17.63
CA LYS A 50 8.14 -4.45 18.05
C LYS A 50 8.92 -5.06 16.88
N LEU A 51 8.26 -5.79 16.00
CA LEU A 51 8.89 -6.37 14.81
C LEU A 51 9.27 -5.29 13.80
N LEU A 52 8.46 -4.25 13.65
CA LEU A 52 8.75 -3.09 12.81
C LEU A 52 10.02 -2.39 13.28
N ILE A 53 10.15 -2.10 14.58
CA ILE A 53 11.36 -1.51 15.18
C ILE A 53 12.60 -2.38 14.94
N ARG A 54 12.48 -3.70 15.11
CA ARG A 54 13.59 -4.64 14.83
C ARG A 54 14.04 -4.61 13.36
N ASN A 55 13.20 -4.15 12.44
CA ASN A 55 13.48 -4.09 11.01
C ASN A 55 13.63 -2.65 10.48
N ILE A 56 13.75 -1.65 11.35
CA ILE A 56 13.71 -0.23 11.00
C ILE A 56 14.74 0.19 9.94
N GLY A 57 15.92 -0.42 9.94
CA GLY A 57 16.96 -0.15 8.92
C GLY A 57 16.63 -0.68 7.52
N LYS A 58 15.63 -1.57 7.41
CA LYS A 58 15.21 -2.21 6.14
C LYS A 58 13.88 -1.68 5.63
N VAL A 59 12.96 -1.35 6.54
CA VAL A 59 11.60 -0.92 6.20
C VAL A 59 11.61 0.53 5.70
N LYS A 60 10.82 0.79 4.66
CA LYS A 60 10.61 2.13 4.10
C LYS A 60 9.14 2.54 4.13
N ILE A 61 8.25 1.57 4.00
CA ILE A 61 6.81 1.76 4.01
C ILE A 61 6.20 0.66 4.88
N ALA A 62 5.25 0.99 5.74
CA ALA A 62 4.57 0.03 6.61
C ALA A 62 3.07 0.33 6.71
N LEU A 63 2.25 -0.69 6.98
CA LEU A 63 0.86 -0.47 7.35
C LEU A 63 0.77 -0.07 8.81
N TRP A 64 -0.03 0.93 9.12
CA TRP A 64 -0.41 1.22 10.49
C TRP A 64 -1.56 0.29 10.92
N PRO A 65 -1.58 -0.22 12.16
CA PRO A 65 -2.74 -0.91 12.71
C PRO A 65 -3.92 0.07 12.87
N ASP A 66 -4.91 -0.01 11.98
CA ASP A 66 -6.11 0.85 11.92
C ASP A 66 -7.00 0.84 13.18
N TYR A 67 -6.77 -0.06 14.13
CA TYR A 67 -7.51 -0.15 15.38
C TYR A 67 -6.77 0.47 16.58
N ILE A 68 -5.62 1.14 16.36
CA ILE A 68 -4.78 1.71 17.43
C ILE A 68 -4.42 3.16 17.12
N SER A 69 -4.65 4.05 18.09
CA SER A 69 -4.19 5.44 18.04
C SER A 69 -2.69 5.57 18.25
N TYR A 70 -2.10 6.66 17.78
CA TYR A 70 -0.70 6.98 18.05
C TYR A 70 -0.40 6.96 19.54
N ARG A 71 -1.25 7.62 20.35
CA ARG A 71 -1.10 7.67 21.82
C ARG A 71 -1.06 6.29 22.47
N ALA A 72 -1.83 5.33 21.97
CA ALA A 72 -1.83 3.97 22.51
C ALA A 72 -0.52 3.23 22.16
N ALA A 73 -0.06 3.34 20.92
CA ALA A 73 1.21 2.74 20.48
C ALA A 73 2.44 3.35 21.19
N ALA A 74 2.43 4.67 21.43
CA ALA A 74 3.51 5.41 22.10
C ALA A 74 3.77 4.97 23.56
N LYS A 75 2.78 4.35 24.21
CA LYS A 75 2.94 3.80 25.58
C LYS A 75 3.84 2.56 25.62
N ILE A 76 4.05 1.91 24.49
CA ILE A 76 4.67 0.58 24.42
C ILE A 76 6.07 0.65 23.84
N VAL A 77 6.30 1.61 22.93
CA VAL A 77 7.57 1.81 22.25
C VAL A 77 7.81 3.30 22.00
N ASN A 78 9.08 3.67 21.82
CA ASN A 78 9.43 4.99 21.29
C ASN A 78 9.14 5.01 19.77
N LEU A 79 8.08 5.71 19.38
CA LEU A 79 7.65 5.83 17.98
C LEU A 79 8.52 6.81 17.17
N ASP A 80 9.28 7.72 17.82
CA ASP A 80 10.16 8.68 17.13
C ASP A 80 11.20 7.97 16.26
N LEU A 81 11.59 6.75 16.65
CA LEU A 81 12.48 5.90 15.88
C LEU A 81 11.95 5.67 14.45
N LEU A 82 10.62 5.61 14.28
CA LEU A 82 9.93 5.23 13.05
C LEU A 82 9.69 6.39 12.08
N HIS A 83 10.15 7.63 12.35
CA HIS A 83 9.89 8.81 11.50
C HIS A 83 10.40 8.68 10.06
N ASN A 84 11.36 7.79 9.81
CA ASN A 84 11.89 7.52 8.47
C ASN A 84 11.04 6.51 7.66
N ILE A 85 9.95 6.00 8.22
CA ILE A 85 9.02 5.10 7.58
C ILE A 85 7.78 5.88 7.15
N ASN A 86 7.35 5.70 5.91
CA ASN A 86 6.04 6.19 5.47
C ASN A 86 4.97 5.19 5.91
N PHE A 87 3.94 5.66 6.59
CA PHE A 87 2.84 4.81 7.03
C PHE A 87 1.69 4.83 6.04
N ILE A 88 1.05 3.68 5.86
CA ILE A 88 -0.24 3.59 5.20
C ILE A 88 -1.28 3.30 6.27
N VAL A 89 -2.26 4.16 6.43
CA VAL A 89 -3.39 3.94 7.35
C VAL A 89 -4.55 3.36 6.55
N PRO A 90 -4.90 2.07 6.71
CA PRO A 90 -6.09 1.51 6.08
C PRO A 90 -7.33 2.23 6.59
N ILE A 91 -8.17 2.68 5.66
CA ILE A 91 -9.44 3.36 6.00
C ILE A 91 -10.56 2.35 5.75
N HIS A 92 -11.15 1.82 6.81
CA HIS A 92 -12.26 0.86 6.75
C HIS A 92 -13.59 1.56 7.03
N ASP A 93 -13.60 2.49 7.99
CA ASP A 93 -14.61 3.51 8.19
C ASP A 93 -14.02 4.88 7.84
N ILE A 94 -14.83 5.82 7.37
CA ILE A 94 -14.35 7.16 7.02
C ILE A 94 -13.74 7.90 8.23
N LYS A 95 -14.15 7.55 9.45
CA LYS A 95 -13.59 8.07 10.71
C LYS A 95 -12.14 7.63 10.95
N ASP A 96 -11.68 6.54 10.31
CA ASP A 96 -10.29 6.06 10.47
C ASP A 96 -9.28 7.08 9.91
N ILE A 97 -9.74 8.08 9.14
CA ILE A 97 -8.93 9.21 8.69
C ILE A 97 -8.33 9.97 9.88
N GLU A 98 -9.03 10.04 11.01
CA GLU A 98 -8.55 10.70 12.25
C GLU A 98 -7.23 10.08 12.74
N ILE A 99 -7.00 8.77 12.50
CA ILE A 99 -5.75 8.09 12.85
C ILE A 99 -4.59 8.59 11.98
N GLY A 100 -4.85 8.80 10.69
CA GLY A 100 -3.90 9.39 9.76
C GLY A 100 -3.55 10.83 10.15
N GLU A 101 -4.56 11.64 10.47
CA GLU A 101 -4.37 13.03 10.90
C GLU A 101 -3.59 13.10 12.23
N GLU A 102 -3.85 12.19 13.18
CA GLU A 102 -3.08 12.09 14.43
C GLU A 102 -1.60 11.80 14.14
N LEU A 103 -1.29 10.86 13.24
CA LEU A 103 0.09 10.54 12.86
C LEU A 103 0.77 11.69 12.12
N GLU A 104 0.09 12.36 11.19
CA GLU A 104 0.61 13.54 10.49
C GLU A 104 0.93 14.67 11.47
N ALA A 105 0.07 14.89 12.48
CA ALA A 105 0.29 15.89 13.53
C ALA A 105 1.53 15.59 14.40
N GLN A 106 2.01 14.34 14.44
CA GLN A 106 3.26 13.95 15.09
C GLN A 106 4.48 13.98 14.15
N GLY A 107 4.28 14.39 12.89
CA GLY A 107 5.36 14.53 11.90
C GLY A 107 5.64 13.27 11.09
N PHE A 108 4.78 12.25 11.15
CA PHE A 108 4.89 11.09 10.26
C PHE A 108 4.41 11.42 8.85
N ARG A 109 5.00 10.76 7.85
CA ARG A 109 4.50 10.77 6.47
C ARG A 109 3.44 9.69 6.33
N VAL A 110 2.24 10.08 5.90
CA VAL A 110 1.08 9.20 5.86
C VAL A 110 0.50 9.12 4.46
N PHE A 111 0.18 7.89 4.04
CA PHE A 111 -0.75 7.62 2.98
C PHE A 111 -2.08 7.13 3.57
N TYR A 112 -3.17 7.65 3.07
CA TYR A 112 -4.52 7.16 3.38
C TYR A 112 -4.83 5.99 2.46
N GLY A 113 -5.13 4.82 3.04
CA GLY A 113 -5.28 3.55 2.35
C GLY A 113 -6.72 3.24 1.97
N TYR A 114 -7.02 3.25 0.68
CA TYR A 114 -8.31 2.84 0.12
C TYR A 114 -8.32 1.34 -0.16
N ALA A 115 -9.23 0.58 0.47
CA ALA A 115 -9.38 -0.86 0.21
C ALA A 115 -10.10 -1.13 -1.13
N SER A 116 -9.46 -1.91 -2.02
CA SER A 116 -10.05 -2.26 -3.32
C SER A 116 -11.35 -3.07 -3.20
N ASP A 117 -11.36 -4.04 -2.29
CA ASP A 117 -12.50 -4.90 -2.01
C ASP A 117 -13.44 -4.21 -1.02
N ASN A 118 -14.67 -3.97 -1.47
CA ASN A 118 -15.69 -3.24 -0.72
C ASN A 118 -16.07 -3.92 0.59
N LYS A 119 -15.87 -5.24 0.75
CA LYS A 119 -16.16 -5.91 2.02
C LYS A 119 -15.29 -5.43 3.19
N TYR A 120 -14.19 -4.73 2.89
CA TYR A 120 -13.30 -4.15 3.89
C TYR A 120 -13.58 -2.65 4.10
N ARG A 121 -14.64 -2.06 3.56
CA ARG A 121 -14.96 -0.64 3.80
C ARG A 121 -16.45 -0.39 3.79
N ASN A 122 -16.90 0.67 4.44
CA ASN A 122 -18.32 1.04 4.50
C ASN A 122 -18.66 2.35 3.76
N TYR A 123 -17.76 2.84 2.92
CA TYR A 123 -17.88 4.07 2.14
C TYR A 123 -17.50 3.81 0.69
N GLU A 124 -17.88 4.68 -0.25
CA GLU A 124 -17.49 4.55 -1.66
C GLU A 124 -16.23 5.33 -2.03
N LEU A 125 -15.61 4.99 -3.18
CA LEU A 125 -14.40 5.68 -3.65
C LEU A 125 -14.58 7.20 -3.72
N ILE A 126 -15.74 7.65 -4.18
CA ILE A 126 -16.03 9.07 -4.31
C ILE A 126 -16.04 9.80 -2.96
N ASP A 127 -16.48 9.12 -1.90
CA ASP A 127 -16.51 9.69 -0.55
C ASP A 127 -15.09 9.81 -0.01
N PHE A 128 -14.28 8.76 -0.19
CA PHE A 128 -12.86 8.77 0.14
C PHE A 128 -12.12 9.90 -0.56
N LEU A 129 -12.31 10.07 -1.88
CA LEU A 129 -11.66 11.13 -2.67
C LEU A 129 -12.10 12.54 -2.27
N LYS A 130 -13.35 12.71 -1.81
CA LYS A 130 -13.84 14.00 -1.33
C LYS A 130 -13.20 14.39 0.00
N ILE A 131 -13.01 13.42 0.89
CA ILE A 131 -12.60 13.67 2.27
C ILE A 131 -11.07 13.69 2.40
N VAL A 132 -10.38 12.72 1.81
CA VAL A 132 -8.92 12.63 1.89
C VAL A 132 -8.24 13.72 1.06
N LYS A 133 -7.52 14.61 1.75
CA LYS A 133 -6.71 15.67 1.11
C LYS A 133 -5.24 15.29 0.91
N GLY A 134 -4.74 14.33 1.69
CA GLY A 134 -3.35 13.89 1.66
C GLY A 134 -2.99 12.90 0.54
N GLU A 135 -1.83 12.27 0.71
CA GLU A 135 -1.35 11.21 -0.19
C GLU A 135 -2.23 9.97 -0.06
N LYS A 136 -2.52 9.33 -1.19
CA LYS A 136 -3.46 8.20 -1.28
C LYS A 136 -2.72 6.93 -1.67
N TRP A 137 -3.09 5.83 -1.02
CA TRP A 137 -2.61 4.49 -1.31
C TRP A 137 -3.76 3.56 -1.68
N TYR A 138 -3.63 2.84 -2.78
CA TYR A 138 -4.65 1.88 -3.23
C TYR A 138 -4.27 0.48 -2.75
N LEU A 139 -5.04 -0.06 -1.81
CA LEU A 139 -4.73 -1.31 -1.13
C LEU A 139 -5.24 -2.53 -1.89
N GLY A 140 -4.37 -3.51 -2.13
CA GLY A 140 -4.75 -4.87 -2.54
C GLY A 140 -5.11 -5.06 -4.02
N ILE A 141 -4.50 -4.32 -4.95
CA ILE A 141 -4.81 -4.42 -6.38
C ILE A 141 -4.57 -5.85 -6.90
N SER A 142 -5.61 -6.42 -7.51
CA SER A 142 -5.62 -7.79 -8.04
C SER A 142 -6.02 -7.86 -9.51
N SER A 143 -6.49 -6.75 -10.09
CA SER A 143 -7.03 -6.68 -11.44
C SER A 143 -6.59 -5.43 -12.20
N LYS A 144 -6.63 -5.50 -13.54
CA LYS A 144 -6.36 -4.34 -14.40
C LYS A 144 -7.40 -3.21 -14.24
N ARG A 145 -8.62 -3.55 -13.82
CA ARG A 145 -9.67 -2.56 -13.53
C ARG A 145 -9.29 -1.69 -12.34
N GLU A 146 -8.90 -2.31 -11.23
CA GLU A 146 -8.42 -1.62 -10.03
C GLU A 146 -7.15 -0.82 -10.31
N LEU A 147 -6.21 -1.36 -11.11
CA LEU A 147 -5.05 -0.60 -11.56
C LEU A 147 -5.46 0.66 -12.33
N LYS A 148 -6.37 0.53 -13.30
CA LYS A 148 -6.87 1.68 -14.07
C LYS A 148 -7.53 2.71 -13.15
N GLU A 149 -8.30 2.27 -12.17
CA GLU A 149 -8.93 3.12 -11.16
C GLU A 149 -7.88 3.91 -10.36
N ALA A 150 -6.89 3.23 -9.79
CA ALA A 150 -5.81 3.87 -9.02
C ALA A 150 -5.05 4.92 -9.83
N LEU A 151 -4.78 4.63 -11.11
CA LEU A 151 -4.13 5.56 -12.03
C LEU A 151 -5.03 6.76 -12.36
N THR A 152 -6.30 6.51 -12.68
CA THR A 152 -7.28 7.54 -13.07
C THR A 152 -7.52 8.55 -11.96
N PHE A 153 -7.60 8.08 -10.72
CA PHE A 153 -7.84 8.93 -9.54
C PHE A 153 -6.54 9.41 -8.87
N GLY A 154 -5.40 9.23 -9.53
CA GLY A 154 -4.13 9.85 -9.13
C GLY A 154 -3.62 9.39 -7.77
N PHE A 155 -3.72 8.10 -7.45
CA PHE A 155 -3.12 7.53 -6.25
C PHE A 155 -1.59 7.65 -6.30
N GLN A 156 -0.95 7.98 -5.17
CA GLN A 156 0.51 8.13 -5.09
C GLN A 156 1.22 6.78 -4.91
N GLY A 157 0.55 5.82 -4.26
CA GLY A 157 1.05 4.46 -4.10
C GLY A 157 -0.05 3.41 -4.22
N MET A 158 0.37 2.16 -4.38
CA MET A 158 -0.51 0.99 -4.41
C MET A 158 0.24 -0.25 -3.96
N ASP A 159 -0.43 -1.22 -3.35
CA ASP A 159 0.12 -2.58 -3.25
C ASP A 159 -0.61 -3.52 -4.21
N ILE A 160 0.18 -4.44 -4.76
CA ILE A 160 -0.30 -5.37 -5.78
C ILE A 160 -0.19 -6.80 -5.28
N THR A 161 -1.15 -7.61 -5.69
CA THR A 161 -1.12 -9.06 -5.48
C THR A 161 -0.57 -9.77 -6.72
N GLY A 162 -0.15 -11.02 -6.56
CA GLY A 162 0.27 -11.85 -7.71
C GLY A 162 -0.82 -12.05 -8.78
N PHE A 163 -2.10 -11.84 -8.43
CA PHE A 163 -3.22 -11.93 -9.36
C PHE A 163 -3.20 -10.83 -10.43
N LEU A 164 -2.71 -9.63 -10.08
CA LEU A 164 -2.54 -8.55 -11.05
C LEU A 164 -1.53 -8.95 -12.14
N LEU A 165 -0.46 -9.63 -11.74
CA LEU A 165 0.60 -10.03 -12.64
C LEU A 165 0.24 -11.27 -13.44
N ALA A 166 -0.50 -12.21 -12.87
CA ALA A 166 -0.88 -13.43 -13.58
C ALA A 166 -2.20 -14.01 -13.05
N SER A 167 -3.11 -14.31 -13.98
CA SER A 167 -4.45 -14.84 -13.67
C SER A 167 -4.43 -16.34 -13.36
N LYS A 168 -3.52 -17.12 -13.97
CA LYS A 168 -3.40 -18.57 -13.76
C LYS A 168 -2.38 -18.91 -12.67
N ASN A 169 -2.64 -19.97 -11.89
CA ASN A 169 -1.76 -20.45 -10.83
C ASN A 169 -0.35 -20.79 -11.33
N GLU A 170 -0.23 -21.48 -12.47
CA GLU A 170 1.06 -21.87 -13.05
C GLU A 170 1.89 -20.66 -13.44
N GLN A 171 1.27 -19.65 -14.05
CA GLN A 171 1.92 -18.40 -14.43
C GLN A 171 2.43 -17.60 -13.23
N ARG A 172 1.73 -17.67 -12.09
CA ARG A 172 2.20 -17.07 -10.83
C ARG A 172 3.43 -17.75 -10.24
N LYS A 173 3.81 -18.93 -10.74
CA LYS A 173 5.03 -19.65 -10.37
C LYS A 173 6.14 -19.50 -11.41
N ASP A 174 5.85 -18.97 -12.60
CA ASP A 174 6.82 -18.78 -13.67
C ASP A 174 7.55 -17.43 -13.53
N PRO A 175 8.85 -17.43 -13.18
CA PRO A 175 9.61 -16.19 -13.00
C PRO A 175 9.71 -15.34 -14.26
N LYS A 176 9.71 -15.94 -15.46
CA LYS A 176 9.81 -15.19 -16.73
C LYS A 176 8.51 -14.43 -17.00
N VAL A 177 7.37 -15.07 -16.75
CA VAL A 177 6.05 -14.42 -16.90
C VAL A 177 5.89 -13.29 -15.89
N LEU A 178 6.21 -13.55 -14.62
CA LEU A 178 6.17 -12.53 -13.57
C LEU A 178 7.09 -11.35 -13.89
N ARG A 179 8.31 -11.61 -14.38
CA ARG A 179 9.26 -10.58 -14.79
C ARG A 179 8.65 -9.67 -15.86
N ARG A 180 8.22 -10.25 -16.97
CA ARG A 180 7.67 -9.52 -18.11
C ARG A 180 6.48 -8.67 -17.69
N ASN A 181 5.54 -9.26 -16.96
CA ASN A 181 4.31 -8.58 -16.58
C ASN A 181 4.56 -7.46 -15.56
N LEU A 182 5.56 -7.61 -14.67
CA LEU A 182 5.99 -6.53 -13.79
C LEU A 182 6.71 -5.42 -14.55
N GLU A 183 7.59 -5.74 -15.51
CA GLU A 183 8.22 -4.74 -16.38
C GLU A 183 7.17 -3.95 -17.18
N ASP A 184 6.14 -4.61 -17.70
CA ASP A 184 5.02 -3.98 -18.41
C ASP A 184 4.20 -3.06 -17.49
N LEU A 185 3.95 -3.49 -16.24
CA LEU A 185 3.32 -2.66 -15.22
C LEU A 185 4.15 -1.40 -14.95
N LEU A 186 5.46 -1.56 -14.76
CA LEU A 186 6.38 -0.45 -14.50
C LEU A 186 6.42 0.55 -15.66
N ARG A 187 6.42 0.07 -16.90
CA ARG A 187 6.29 0.95 -18.08
C ARG A 187 4.97 1.71 -18.08
N THR A 188 3.88 1.05 -17.72
CA THR A 188 2.54 1.66 -17.69
C THR A 188 2.46 2.79 -16.66
N ILE A 189 3.05 2.61 -15.47
CA ILE A 189 3.04 3.65 -14.43
C ILE A 189 4.08 4.76 -14.65
N SER A 190 5.09 4.52 -15.49
CA SER A 190 6.16 5.50 -15.77
C SER A 190 5.79 6.46 -16.91
N LYS A 191 4.79 6.10 -17.73
CA LYS A 191 4.30 7.01 -18.79
C LYS A 191 3.67 8.24 -18.13
N PRO A 192 3.93 9.46 -18.62
CA PRO A 192 3.19 10.63 -18.22
C PRO A 192 1.71 10.34 -18.44
N GLN A 193 0.97 10.20 -17.36
CA GLN A 193 -0.48 10.13 -17.44
C GLN A 193 -0.92 11.56 -17.68
N GLY A 194 -0.99 11.93 -18.95
CA GLY A 194 -1.57 13.21 -19.34
C GLY A 194 -2.89 13.34 -18.60
N ARG A 195 -3.05 14.44 -17.86
CA ARG A 195 -4.36 14.85 -17.36
C ARG A 195 -5.27 14.82 -18.59
N GLN A 196 -6.24 13.91 -18.64
CA GLN A 196 -7.25 13.94 -19.69
C GLN A 196 -7.98 15.29 -19.57
N SER A 197 -7.64 16.23 -20.45
CA SER A 197 -8.14 17.61 -20.40
C SER A 197 -9.52 17.77 -21.03
N SER A 198 -10.12 16.73 -21.64
CA SER A 198 -11.49 16.86 -22.18
C SER A 198 -12.19 15.52 -22.47
N ILE A 199 -13.52 15.53 -22.34
CA ILE A 199 -14.46 14.45 -22.70
C ILE A 199 -14.40 14.06 -24.19
N LEU A 200 -13.83 14.91 -25.06
CA LEU A 200 -13.81 14.73 -26.51
C LEU A 200 -12.90 13.60 -26.99
N GLU A 201 -11.94 13.15 -26.18
CA GLU A 201 -11.06 12.01 -26.54
C GLU A 201 -11.69 10.63 -26.30
N PHE A 202 -12.93 10.56 -25.79
CA PHE A 202 -13.61 9.28 -25.51
C PHE A 202 -14.27 8.64 -26.74
N PHE A 203 -14.44 9.39 -27.84
CA PHE A 203 -15.16 8.93 -29.03
C PHE A 203 -14.26 8.76 -30.28
N ARG A 204 -12.97 8.46 -30.10
CA ARG A 204 -12.08 8.05 -31.19
C ARG A 204 -11.44 6.70 -30.92
#